data_AF-A0A7M4A675-F1
#
_entry.id   AF-A0A7M4A675-F1
#
_cell.length_a   1.000
_cell.length_b   1.000
_cell.length_c   1.000
_cell.angle_alpha   90.00
_cell.angle_beta   90.00
_cell.angle_gamma   90.00
#
_symmetry.space_group_name_H-M   'P 1'
#
loop_
_entity.id
_entity.type
_entity.pdbx_description
1 polymer ?
#
loop_
_entity_poly.entity_id
_entity_poly.type
_entity_poly.pdbx_seq_one_letter_code
_entity_poly.pdbx_strand_id
1 'polypeptide(L)'
;MRGQRRRGPPRRAPKNVFSPGAKTEPKKTQKAPITNPSPPKVVSAAPKAVGSIPKPIQKKKVEPKVAEKITKKIVEKAVIKETIVEETVTPEIVTEEINNKEIIAEQILGTKPKKSRGLKQIKKKETVVKGNNVQSDRAAALIEQSRKRAMVPKPKEVVKEKVVKPAPRRRRAPKSSYQPANRAKRLNRSRHMEYKYEMRKLLQDINVADEHRSNLLGTIWAKGERQTSSDAKVFLEEKYNEGAINEEQKSRLEKVIDDYTIRR
;
A
#
# COMPACT_ATOMS: atom_id res chain seq x y z
N MET A 1 -3.57 -42.24 -16.18
CA MET A 1 -3.05 -41.98 -14.82
C MET A 1 -2.90 -40.47 -14.62
N ARG A 2 -3.63 -39.87 -13.67
CA ARG A 2 -3.56 -38.43 -13.38
C ARG A 2 -2.27 -38.10 -12.61
N GLY A 3 -1.52 -37.10 -13.09
CA GLY A 3 -0.24 -36.68 -12.52
C GLY A 3 -0.35 -36.31 -11.04
N GLN A 4 0.39 -37.05 -10.21
CA GLN A 4 0.62 -36.75 -8.81
C GLN A 4 1.28 -35.36 -8.68
N ARG A 5 0.52 -34.39 -8.16
CA ARG A 5 1.09 -33.11 -7.72
C ARG A 5 2.05 -33.39 -6.58
N ARG A 6 3.36 -33.21 -6.83
CA ARG A 6 4.41 -33.29 -5.82
C ARG A 6 4.05 -32.35 -4.65
N ARG A 7 3.59 -32.91 -3.54
CA ARG A 7 3.37 -32.14 -2.30
C ARG A 7 4.73 -31.67 -1.82
N GLY A 8 4.85 -30.36 -1.56
CA GLY A 8 6.07 -29.80 -1.00
C GLY A 8 6.41 -30.40 0.37
N PRO A 9 7.63 -30.17 0.88
CA PRO A 9 8.08 -30.70 2.17
C PRO A 9 7.11 -30.32 3.30
N PRO A 10 6.93 -31.20 4.31
CA PRO A 10 6.05 -30.91 5.43
C PRO A 10 6.50 -29.65 6.18
N ARG A 11 5.54 -28.80 6.56
CA ARG A 11 5.80 -27.61 7.37
C ARG A 11 6.28 -28.02 8.76
N ARG A 12 7.22 -27.26 9.31
CA ARG A 12 7.81 -27.51 10.63
C ARG A 12 6.73 -27.37 11.73
N ALA A 13 6.73 -28.30 12.68
CA ALA A 13 5.79 -28.29 13.80
C ALA A 13 5.90 -26.99 14.64
N PRO A 14 4.78 -26.49 15.21
CA PRO A 14 4.79 -25.28 16.03
C PRO A 14 5.63 -25.49 17.28
N LYS A 15 6.30 -24.41 17.73
CA LYS A 15 7.14 -24.42 18.93
C LYS A 15 6.24 -24.60 20.16
N ASN A 16 6.53 -25.60 21.00
CA ASN A 16 5.78 -25.81 22.24
C ASN A 16 6.16 -24.74 23.28
N VAL A 17 5.21 -23.85 23.59
CA VAL A 17 5.37 -22.73 24.54
C VAL A 17 4.94 -23.09 25.97
N PHE A 18 4.40 -24.30 26.18
CA PHE A 18 3.86 -24.75 27.47
C PHE A 18 4.80 -25.69 28.23
N SER A 19 5.97 -26.04 27.69
CA SER A 19 6.96 -26.82 28.42
C SER A 19 7.68 -25.96 29.48
N PRO A 20 7.95 -26.51 30.68
CA PRO A 20 8.45 -25.75 31.84
C PRO A 20 9.83 -25.09 31.68
N GLY A 21 10.53 -25.29 30.57
CA GLY A 21 11.79 -24.61 30.22
C GLY A 21 11.66 -23.43 29.25
N ALA A 22 10.44 -23.10 28.78
CA ALA A 22 10.22 -22.13 27.70
C ALA A 22 10.40 -20.64 28.09
N LYS A 23 10.74 -20.33 29.34
CA LYS A 23 10.97 -18.95 29.83
C LYS A 23 12.43 -18.47 29.69
N THR A 24 13.33 -19.28 29.16
CA THR A 24 14.71 -18.85 28.89
C THR A 24 14.82 -18.37 27.45
N GLU A 25 15.23 -17.11 27.26
CA GLU A 25 15.56 -16.59 25.93
C GLU A 25 16.57 -17.51 25.25
N PRO A 26 16.40 -17.81 23.94
CA PRO A 26 17.29 -18.73 23.26
C PRO A 26 18.71 -18.15 23.24
N LYS A 27 19.66 -18.84 23.90
CA LYS A 27 21.09 -18.65 23.61
C LYS A 27 21.28 -18.85 22.10
N LYS A 28 21.71 -17.79 21.41
CA LYS A 28 22.14 -17.82 20.01
C LYS A 28 23.15 -18.96 19.85
N THR A 29 22.73 -20.07 19.26
CA THR A 29 23.67 -21.04 18.70
C THR A 29 24.39 -20.34 17.56
N GLN A 30 25.71 -20.21 17.72
CA GLN A 30 26.59 -19.69 16.69
C GLN A 30 26.46 -20.62 15.48
N LYS A 31 25.97 -20.08 14.35
CA LYS A 31 26.02 -20.80 13.07
C LYS A 31 27.50 -20.95 12.71
N ALA A 32 27.89 -22.17 12.33
CA ALA A 32 29.18 -22.42 11.68
C ALA A 32 29.35 -21.48 10.46
N PRO A 33 30.57 -21.03 10.15
CA PRO A 33 30.81 -20.11 9.05
C PRO A 33 30.39 -20.77 7.72
N ILE A 34 29.50 -20.08 7.02
CA ILE A 34 29.13 -20.41 5.65
C ILE A 34 30.35 -20.13 4.79
N THR A 35 30.88 -21.14 4.11
CA THR A 35 31.94 -20.98 3.11
C THR A 35 31.41 -20.09 1.98
N ASN A 36 32.13 -19.02 1.68
CA ASN A 36 31.78 -18.10 0.59
C ASN A 36 31.78 -18.87 -0.75
N PRO A 37 30.78 -18.67 -1.63
CA PRO A 37 30.87 -19.19 -2.99
C PRO A 37 32.00 -18.49 -3.75
N SER A 38 32.80 -19.28 -4.46
CA SER A 38 33.89 -18.85 -5.34
C SER A 38 33.42 -17.76 -6.34
N PRO A 39 34.24 -16.75 -6.67
CA PRO A 39 33.87 -15.74 -7.65
C PRO A 39 33.66 -16.36 -9.04
N PRO A 40 32.77 -15.80 -9.88
CA PRO A 40 32.52 -16.27 -11.23
C PRO A 40 33.79 -16.17 -12.08
N LYS A 41 34.10 -17.26 -12.79
CA LYS A 41 35.20 -17.36 -13.74
C LYS A 41 35.02 -16.29 -14.82
N VAL A 42 36.00 -15.42 -14.95
CA VAL A 42 36.11 -14.40 -16.02
C VAL A 42 36.08 -15.15 -17.36
N VAL A 43 35.02 -14.98 -18.13
CA VAL A 43 35.00 -15.41 -19.53
C VAL A 43 35.83 -14.37 -20.30
N SER A 44 37.01 -14.79 -20.71
CA SER A 44 37.91 -14.06 -21.59
C SER A 44 37.18 -13.65 -22.87
N ALA A 45 37.23 -12.35 -23.19
CA ALA A 45 36.82 -11.82 -24.48
C ALA A 45 37.64 -12.46 -25.60
N ALA A 46 36.98 -12.93 -26.65
CA ALA A 46 37.62 -13.33 -27.89
C ALA A 46 38.06 -12.08 -28.69
N PRO A 47 39.25 -12.07 -29.32
CA PRO A 47 39.79 -10.91 -29.99
C PRO A 47 39.06 -10.57 -31.30
N LYS A 48 38.90 -9.26 -31.54
CA LYS A 48 38.49 -8.69 -32.82
C LYS A 48 39.58 -8.95 -33.86
N ALA A 49 39.24 -9.66 -34.93
CA ALA A 49 40.06 -9.71 -36.14
C ALA A 49 39.58 -8.63 -37.12
N VAL A 50 40.51 -7.79 -37.52
CA VAL A 50 40.43 -6.72 -38.51
C VAL A 50 40.59 -7.32 -39.92
N GLY A 51 39.89 -6.74 -40.88
CA GLY A 51 40.06 -6.94 -42.33
C GLY A 51 38.73 -7.29 -42.98
N SER A 52 38.27 -6.69 -44.07
CA SER A 52 38.78 -5.66 -44.98
C SER A 52 37.56 -5.23 -45.84
N ILE A 53 37.51 -3.97 -46.29
CA ILE A 53 36.50 -3.46 -47.26
C ILE A 53 37.25 -3.27 -48.60
N PRO A 54 36.68 -3.65 -49.76
CA PRO A 54 36.04 -2.69 -50.68
C PRO A 54 34.75 -3.22 -51.37
N LYS A 55 33.62 -2.51 -51.24
CA LYS A 55 32.97 -1.62 -52.23
C LYS A 55 31.89 -2.32 -53.14
N PRO A 56 30.97 -1.55 -53.74
CA PRO A 56 29.52 -1.79 -53.72
C PRO A 56 29.00 -2.31 -55.06
N ILE A 57 27.78 -2.89 -55.14
CA ILE A 57 26.97 -2.91 -56.38
C ILE A 57 25.54 -3.48 -56.17
N GLN A 58 24.58 -2.62 -56.52
CA GLN A 58 23.32 -2.84 -57.24
C GLN A 58 22.02 -3.35 -56.57
N LYS A 59 21.03 -2.47 -56.76
CA LYS A 59 19.57 -2.59 -56.73
C LYS A 59 19.04 -3.86 -57.39
N LYS A 60 17.99 -4.47 -56.81
CA LYS A 60 16.92 -5.10 -57.58
C LYS A 60 15.56 -4.83 -56.96
N LYS A 61 14.71 -4.25 -57.81
CA LYS A 61 13.30 -3.90 -57.67
C LYS A 61 12.48 -5.13 -58.07
N VAL A 62 11.54 -5.59 -57.25
CA VAL A 62 10.35 -6.34 -57.70
C VAL A 62 9.19 -5.99 -56.78
N GLU A 63 8.13 -5.47 -57.39
CA GLU A 63 6.84 -5.12 -56.81
C GLU A 63 5.81 -6.26 -57.09
N PRO A 64 4.54 -6.17 -56.67
CA PRO A 64 3.85 -7.18 -55.88
C PRO A 64 2.99 -8.17 -56.70
N LYS A 65 2.54 -9.26 -56.05
CA LYS A 65 1.40 -10.05 -56.53
C LYS A 65 0.31 -10.14 -55.45
N VAL A 66 -0.82 -9.56 -55.82
CA VAL A 66 -2.15 -9.56 -55.18
C VAL A 66 -2.90 -10.85 -55.56
N ALA A 67 -3.98 -11.13 -54.81
CA ALA A 67 -5.15 -11.98 -55.12
C ALA A 67 -5.01 -13.49 -54.77
N GLU A 68 -5.97 -14.18 -54.14
CA GLU A 68 -7.38 -13.85 -53.88
C GLU A 68 -8.07 -14.90 -52.97
N LYS A 69 -9.18 -14.46 -52.34
CA LYS A 69 -10.44 -15.17 -52.02
C LYS A 69 -10.47 -16.31 -50.99
N ILE A 70 -11.07 -16.00 -49.84
CA ILE A 70 -12.18 -16.81 -49.28
C ILE A 70 -13.28 -15.86 -48.79
N THR A 71 -14.45 -15.93 -49.42
CA THR A 71 -15.70 -15.32 -48.98
C THR A 71 -16.75 -16.42 -48.89
N LYS A 72 -17.56 -16.46 -47.82
CA LYS A 72 -19.04 -16.33 -47.84
C LYS A 72 -19.73 -17.02 -46.64
N LYS A 73 -20.81 -16.36 -46.21
CA LYS A 73 -21.94 -16.78 -45.35
C LYS A 73 -21.59 -16.83 -43.85
N ILE A 74 -22.26 -16.09 -42.96
CA ILE A 74 -23.72 -16.06 -42.74
C ILE A 74 -24.15 -14.66 -42.26
N VAL A 75 -25.20 -14.12 -42.88
CA VAL A 75 -26.07 -13.05 -42.37
C VAL A 75 -27.48 -13.62 -42.40
N GLU A 76 -28.23 -13.48 -41.30
CA GLU A 76 -29.68 -13.23 -41.21
C GLU A 76 -30.08 -13.29 -39.72
N LYS A 77 -30.44 -12.17 -39.07
CA LYS A 77 -31.75 -11.47 -39.05
C LYS A 77 -32.66 -12.01 -37.94
N ALA A 78 -32.78 -11.27 -36.84
CA ALA A 78 -33.96 -11.30 -35.97
C ALA A 78 -34.12 -9.96 -35.24
N VAL A 79 -35.13 -9.23 -35.69
CA VAL A 79 -35.70 -7.99 -35.16
C VAL A 79 -36.82 -8.37 -34.19
N ILE A 80 -36.78 -7.91 -32.94
CA ILE A 80 -37.90 -7.91 -31.98
C ILE A 80 -37.72 -6.64 -31.12
N LYS A 81 -38.35 -5.53 -31.51
CA LYS A 81 -39.63 -4.99 -31.01
C LYS A 81 -39.57 -4.49 -29.55
N GLU A 82 -39.62 -3.17 -29.46
CA GLU A 82 -39.95 -2.35 -28.30
C GLU A 82 -41.32 -2.77 -27.73
N THR A 83 -41.38 -2.98 -26.42
CA THR A 83 -42.63 -3.03 -25.66
C THR A 83 -42.51 -2.04 -24.52
N ILE A 84 -43.19 -0.92 -24.71
CA ILE A 84 -43.64 0.01 -23.68
C ILE A 84 -44.60 -0.77 -22.79
N VAL A 85 -44.31 -0.85 -21.49
CA VAL A 85 -45.27 -1.26 -20.46
C VAL A 85 -45.32 -0.14 -19.44
N GLU A 86 -46.36 0.66 -19.58
CA GLU A 86 -46.93 1.52 -18.56
C GLU A 86 -47.97 0.65 -17.84
N GLU A 87 -47.76 0.27 -16.58
CA GLU A 87 -48.86 -0.15 -15.71
C GLU A 87 -48.47 -0.16 -14.21
N THR A 88 -49.27 0.60 -13.46
CA THR A 88 -49.74 0.37 -12.09
C THR A 88 -48.78 0.56 -10.90
N VAL A 89 -49.02 1.68 -10.22
CA VAL A 89 -48.60 1.97 -8.85
C VAL A 89 -49.44 1.13 -7.89
N THR A 90 -48.80 0.22 -7.15
CA THR A 90 -49.39 -0.46 -5.98
C THR A 90 -49.08 0.33 -4.69
N PRO A 91 -50.00 0.40 -3.71
CA PRO A 91 -49.88 1.23 -2.51
C PRO A 91 -49.06 0.59 -1.37
N GLU A 92 -48.07 -0.25 -1.67
CA GLU A 92 -47.31 -1.00 -0.66
C GLU A 92 -45.95 -0.38 -0.30
N ILE A 93 -45.49 0.60 -1.08
CA ILE A 93 -44.14 1.21 -0.95
C ILE A 93 -44.07 2.28 0.17
N VAL A 94 -45.21 2.80 0.63
CA VAL A 94 -45.22 3.95 1.57
C VAL A 94 -44.89 3.55 3.01
N THR A 95 -45.10 2.29 3.41
CA THR A 95 -44.91 1.85 4.81
C THR A 95 -43.45 1.52 5.14
N GLU A 96 -42.65 1.09 4.16
CA GLU A 96 -41.24 0.72 4.39
C GLU A 96 -40.31 1.94 4.47
N GLU A 97 -40.62 3.05 3.80
CA GLU A 97 -39.82 4.27 3.87
C GLU A 97 -39.89 4.98 5.22
N ILE A 98 -41.00 4.85 5.94
CA ILE A 98 -41.21 5.47 7.26
C ILE A 98 -40.36 4.76 8.31
N ASN A 99 -40.35 3.42 8.30
CA ASN A 99 -39.54 2.61 9.21
C ASN A 99 -38.03 2.84 9.01
N ASN A 100 -37.58 3.01 7.76
CA ASN A 100 -36.17 3.26 7.48
C ASN A 100 -35.69 4.63 7.97
N LYS A 101 -36.55 5.67 7.93
CA LYS A 101 -36.20 7.02 8.43
C LYS A 101 -36.05 7.05 9.95
N GLU A 102 -36.88 6.31 10.68
CA GLU A 102 -36.78 6.18 12.14
C GLU A 102 -35.51 5.43 12.59
N ILE A 103 -35.16 4.34 11.90
CA ILE A 103 -33.94 3.57 12.17
C ILE A 103 -32.67 4.39 11.91
N ILE A 104 -32.67 5.19 10.83
CA ILE A 104 -31.55 6.08 10.49
C ILE A 104 -31.41 7.21 11.53
N ALA A 105 -32.53 7.77 12.00
CA ALA A 105 -32.54 8.80 13.04
C ALA A 105 -31.95 8.27 14.36
N GLU A 106 -32.31 7.06 14.79
CA GLU A 106 -31.75 6.44 16.00
C GLU A 106 -30.24 6.19 15.88
N GLN A 107 -29.75 5.81 14.70
CA GLN A 107 -28.35 5.47 14.48
C GLN A 107 -27.44 6.70 14.36
N ILE A 108 -27.97 7.83 13.85
CA ILE A 108 -27.21 9.08 13.66
C ILE A 108 -27.25 9.96 14.92
N LEU A 109 -28.40 10.08 15.59
CA LEU A 109 -28.57 11.00 16.73
C LEU A 109 -28.13 10.41 18.08
N GLY A 110 -27.83 9.12 18.14
CA GLY A 110 -27.08 8.52 19.25
C GLY A 110 -27.67 8.79 20.64
N THR A 111 -29.00 8.73 20.78
CA THR A 111 -29.74 9.09 22.01
C THR A 111 -29.62 8.08 23.14
N LYS A 112 -28.93 6.94 22.95
CA LYS A 112 -28.73 5.93 23.99
C LYS A 112 -27.46 6.25 24.80
N PRO A 113 -27.55 6.57 26.10
CA PRO A 113 -26.38 6.88 26.92
C PRO A 113 -25.44 5.67 26.99
N LYS A 114 -24.19 5.84 26.55
CA LYS A 114 -23.18 4.79 26.62
C LYS A 114 -22.88 4.45 28.09
N LYS A 115 -22.86 3.16 28.44
CA LYS A 115 -22.40 2.69 29.75
C LYS A 115 -20.96 3.15 29.96
N SER A 116 -20.74 4.10 30.88
CA SER A 116 -19.41 4.59 31.22
C SER A 116 -18.60 3.46 31.85
N ARG A 117 -17.54 2.99 31.19
CA ARG A 117 -16.59 2.04 31.77
C ARG A 117 -15.76 2.77 32.86
N GLY A 118 -16.22 2.66 34.09
CA GLY A 118 -15.31 2.47 35.22
C GLY A 118 -14.95 3.66 36.11
N LEU A 119 -15.77 4.71 36.23
CA LEU A 119 -15.54 5.73 37.28
C LEU A 119 -16.83 6.00 38.07
N LYS A 120 -16.97 5.37 39.24
CA LYS A 120 -18.01 5.74 40.22
C LYS A 120 -17.58 7.02 40.92
N GLN A 121 -18.40 8.06 40.86
CA GLN A 121 -18.16 9.30 41.60
C GLN A 121 -18.36 9.04 43.10
N ILE A 122 -17.28 9.15 43.88
CA ILE A 122 -17.30 8.98 45.33
C ILE A 122 -17.79 10.31 45.95
N LYS A 123 -18.87 10.26 46.73
CA LYS A 123 -19.33 11.41 47.51
C LYS A 123 -18.29 11.76 48.57
N LYS A 124 -17.85 13.02 48.61
CA LYS A 124 -16.87 13.55 49.57
C LYS A 124 -17.39 13.36 51.00
N LYS A 125 -16.59 12.73 51.86
CA LYS A 125 -16.80 12.74 53.32
C LYS A 125 -16.16 13.98 53.92
N GLU A 126 -16.80 14.49 54.97
CA GLU A 126 -16.49 15.74 55.67
C GLU A 126 -15.14 15.73 56.38
N THR A 127 -14.64 16.95 56.58
CA THR A 127 -13.33 17.31 57.13
C THR A 127 -13.22 17.01 58.63
N VAL A 128 -12.25 16.17 59.00
CA VAL A 128 -11.79 16.05 60.40
C VAL A 128 -10.85 17.21 60.72
N VAL A 129 -11.21 17.96 61.76
CA VAL A 129 -10.45 19.08 62.34
C VAL A 129 -9.08 18.61 62.81
N LYS A 130 -8.01 19.26 62.32
CA LYS A 130 -6.63 19.02 62.77
C LYS A 130 -6.38 19.77 64.09
N GLY A 131 -6.20 19.01 65.17
CA GLY A 131 -5.58 19.49 66.40
C GLY A 131 -4.06 19.63 66.26
N ASN A 132 -3.48 20.52 67.05
CA ASN A 132 -2.12 21.03 66.97
C ASN A 132 -1.03 19.95 67.10
N ASN A 133 -0.06 20.00 66.17
CA ASN A 133 1.33 19.51 66.27
C ASN A 133 1.61 18.34 67.24
N VAL A 134 1.03 17.18 66.99
CA VAL A 134 1.51 15.91 67.52
C VAL A 134 2.28 15.22 66.39
N GLN A 135 3.58 15.44 66.30
CA GLN A 135 4.41 14.56 65.48
C GLN A 135 4.35 13.16 66.10
N SER A 136 4.06 12.13 65.30
CA SER A 136 4.04 10.76 65.79
C SER A 136 5.41 10.36 66.33
N ASP A 137 5.48 9.47 67.33
CA ASP A 137 6.75 9.02 67.94
C ASP A 137 7.75 8.51 66.90
N ARG A 138 7.21 7.89 65.82
CA ARG A 138 8.00 7.45 64.66
C ARG A 138 8.61 8.63 63.89
N ALA A 139 7.89 9.73 63.71
CA ALA A 139 8.39 10.92 63.04
C ALA A 139 9.49 11.58 63.88
N ALA A 140 9.34 11.64 65.20
CA ALA A 140 10.36 12.16 66.11
C ALA A 140 11.67 11.33 66.03
N ALA A 141 11.55 10.00 66.06
CA ALA A 141 12.70 9.10 65.92
C ALA A 141 13.44 9.25 64.58
N LEU A 142 12.71 9.51 63.50
CA LEU A 142 13.29 9.68 62.15
C LEU A 142 14.07 10.99 62.03
N ILE A 143 13.62 12.05 62.70
CA ILE A 143 14.32 13.34 62.79
C ILE A 143 15.60 13.19 63.60
N GLU A 144 15.55 12.49 64.74
CA GLU A 144 16.73 12.25 65.58
C GLU A 144 17.78 11.41 64.84
N GLN A 145 17.37 10.36 64.12
CA GLN A 145 18.29 9.55 63.31
C GLN A 145 18.95 10.37 62.18
N SER A 146 18.19 11.27 61.56
CA SER A 146 18.71 12.17 60.53
C SER A 146 19.72 13.17 61.09
N ARG A 147 19.46 13.73 62.29
CA ARG A 147 20.40 14.60 63.01
C ARG A 147 21.70 13.87 63.37
N LYS A 148 21.61 12.64 63.88
CA LYS A 148 22.77 11.81 64.21
C LYS A 148 23.64 11.52 62.98
N ARG A 149 23.03 11.24 61.81
CA ARG A 149 23.76 11.03 60.55
C ARG A 149 24.44 12.31 60.05
N ALA A 150 23.82 13.47 60.24
CA ALA A 150 24.39 14.76 59.81
C ALA A 150 25.56 15.22 60.69
N MET A 151 25.59 14.82 61.97
CA MET A 151 26.69 15.16 62.90
C MET A 151 27.96 14.32 62.70
N VAL A 152 27.92 13.23 61.93
CA VAL A 152 29.13 12.49 61.59
C VAL A 152 29.93 13.30 60.56
N PRO A 153 31.15 13.76 60.87
CA PRO A 153 31.97 14.50 59.92
C PRO A 153 32.25 13.59 58.72
N LYS A 154 31.87 14.05 57.51
CA LYS A 154 32.20 13.34 56.27
C LYS A 154 33.72 13.17 56.20
N PRO A 155 34.25 11.95 56.05
CA PRO A 155 35.69 11.78 55.83
C PRO A 155 36.08 12.57 54.57
N LYS A 156 37.13 13.38 54.68
CA LYS A 156 37.68 14.15 53.56
C LYS A 156 37.93 13.19 52.40
N GLU A 157 37.24 13.41 51.28
CA GLU A 157 37.44 12.63 50.07
C GLU A 157 38.89 12.81 49.63
N VAL A 158 39.70 11.74 49.77
CA VAL A 158 41.00 11.66 49.12
C VAL A 158 40.72 11.78 47.64
N VAL A 159 41.14 12.88 47.03
CA VAL A 159 41.00 13.16 45.60
C VAL A 159 41.82 12.10 44.86
N LYS A 160 41.18 10.97 44.54
CA LYS A 160 41.69 10.04 43.54
C LYS A 160 41.57 10.76 42.22
N GLU A 161 42.71 11.12 41.62
CA GLU A 161 42.75 11.65 40.26
C GLU A 161 41.92 10.72 39.35
N LYS A 162 40.79 11.25 38.88
CA LYS A 162 39.93 10.53 37.96
C LYS A 162 40.69 10.46 36.63
N VAL A 163 41.30 9.31 36.36
CA VAL A 163 41.76 8.95 35.02
C VAL A 163 40.59 9.14 34.06
N VAL A 164 40.67 10.20 33.25
CA VAL A 164 39.65 10.57 32.27
C VAL A 164 39.66 9.50 31.19
N LYS A 165 38.81 8.48 31.35
CA LYS A 165 38.56 7.52 30.27
C LYS A 165 38.00 8.31 29.08
N PRO A 166 38.56 8.17 27.86
CA PRO A 166 38.07 8.88 26.71
C PRO A 166 36.59 8.55 26.50
N ALA A 167 35.77 9.58 26.36
CA ALA A 167 34.33 9.42 26.21
C ALA A 167 34.02 8.42 25.08
N PRO A 168 33.10 7.46 25.29
CA PRO A 168 32.82 6.44 24.30
C PRO A 168 32.36 7.10 23.00
N ARG A 169 33.18 6.95 21.94
CA ARG A 169 32.84 7.43 20.60
C ARG A 169 31.49 6.85 20.20
N ARG A 170 30.46 7.70 20.10
CA ARG A 170 29.14 7.32 19.62
C ARG A 170 29.32 6.63 18.26
N ARG A 171 29.04 5.32 18.20
CA ARG A 171 29.03 4.58 16.94
C ARG A 171 27.99 5.22 16.04
N ARG A 172 28.43 5.78 14.91
CA ARG A 172 27.52 6.33 13.89
C ARG A 172 26.61 5.18 13.43
N ALA A 173 25.30 5.44 13.40
CA ALA A 173 24.34 4.45 12.90
C ALA A 173 24.72 4.05 11.46
N PRO A 174 24.64 2.76 11.09
CA PRO A 174 24.91 2.33 9.73
C PRO A 174 23.94 3.05 8.80
N LYS A 175 24.47 3.67 7.73
CA LYS A 175 23.64 4.26 6.68
C LYS A 175 22.80 3.13 6.07
N SER A 176 21.47 3.24 6.18
CA SER A 176 20.57 2.31 5.52
C SER A 176 20.84 2.35 4.02
N SER A 177 21.05 1.18 3.39
CA SER A 177 21.15 1.06 1.94
C SER A 177 19.82 1.30 1.22
N TYR A 178 18.75 1.57 1.98
CA TYR A 178 17.44 1.90 1.43
C TYR A 178 17.50 3.22 0.67
N GLN A 179 17.55 3.11 -0.66
CA GLN A 179 17.27 4.21 -1.56
C GLN A 179 15.75 4.22 -1.79
N PRO A 180 15.05 5.30 -1.45
CA PRO A 180 13.64 5.44 -1.77
C PRO A 180 13.43 5.25 -3.28
N ALA A 181 12.46 4.41 -3.66
CA ALA A 181 12.13 4.21 -5.06
C ALA A 181 11.69 5.55 -5.70
N ASN A 182 12.04 5.75 -6.96
CA ASN A 182 11.68 6.98 -7.67
C ASN A 182 10.15 7.09 -7.79
N ARG A 183 9.62 8.23 -7.32
CA ARG A 183 8.19 8.51 -7.23
C ARG A 183 7.65 8.92 -8.59
N ALA A 184 7.09 7.96 -9.34
CA ALA A 184 6.52 8.21 -10.66
C ALA A 184 5.09 8.78 -10.58
N LYS A 185 4.64 9.47 -11.64
CA LYS A 185 3.23 9.88 -11.77
C LYS A 185 2.39 8.65 -12.12
N ARG A 186 1.32 8.42 -11.36
CA ARG A 186 0.40 7.29 -11.51
C ARG A 186 -1.03 7.75 -11.23
N LEU A 187 -2.00 7.07 -11.82
CA LEU A 187 -3.41 7.32 -11.57
C LEU A 187 -3.73 7.07 -10.09
N ASN A 188 -4.44 8.01 -9.44
CA ASN A 188 -4.75 7.92 -8.03
C ASN A 188 -5.73 6.77 -7.73
N ARG A 189 -5.26 5.77 -6.98
CA ARG A 189 -6.05 4.58 -6.64
C ARG A 189 -7.24 4.91 -5.73
N SER A 190 -7.16 5.92 -4.87
CA SER A 190 -8.30 6.27 -4.00
C SER A 190 -9.47 6.84 -4.81
N ARG A 191 -9.18 7.51 -5.94
CA ARG A 191 -10.16 8.14 -6.82
C ARG A 191 -10.47 7.31 -8.08
N HIS A 192 -10.18 6.01 -8.06
CA HIS A 192 -10.34 5.16 -9.26
C HIS A 192 -11.79 5.04 -9.72
N MET A 193 -12.77 5.12 -8.80
CA MET A 193 -14.19 5.06 -9.16
C MET A 193 -14.65 6.36 -9.82
N GLU A 194 -14.32 7.52 -9.26
CA GLU A 194 -14.56 8.83 -9.88
C GLU A 194 -14.00 8.86 -11.29
N TYR A 195 -12.72 8.51 -11.43
CA TYR A 195 -12.05 8.40 -12.73
C TYR A 195 -12.80 7.47 -13.69
N LYS A 196 -13.24 6.29 -13.23
CA LYS A 196 -13.94 5.32 -14.07
C LYS A 196 -15.27 5.86 -14.59
N TYR A 197 -16.02 6.59 -13.76
CA TYR A 197 -17.30 7.19 -14.18
C TYR A 197 -17.09 8.37 -15.12
N GLU A 198 -16.16 9.26 -14.81
CA GLU A 198 -15.85 10.40 -15.67
C GLU A 198 -15.29 9.95 -17.02
N MET A 199 -14.37 8.99 -17.03
CA MET A 199 -13.81 8.45 -18.26
C MET A 199 -14.88 7.74 -19.09
N ARG A 200 -15.79 6.98 -18.47
CA ARG A 200 -16.92 6.35 -19.18
C ARG A 200 -17.85 7.39 -19.79
N LYS A 201 -18.21 8.42 -19.04
CA LYS A 201 -19.05 9.53 -19.52
C LYS A 201 -18.36 10.25 -20.67
N LEU A 202 -17.08 10.58 -20.52
CA LEU A 202 -16.30 11.26 -21.54
C LEU A 202 -16.21 10.45 -22.85
N LEU A 203 -16.01 9.13 -22.76
CA LEU A 203 -15.99 8.26 -23.94
C LEU A 203 -17.33 8.25 -24.71
N GLN A 204 -18.45 8.44 -24.01
CA GLN A 204 -19.77 8.60 -24.62
C GLN A 204 -19.91 10.00 -25.24
N ASP A 205 -19.56 11.05 -24.50
CA ASP A 205 -19.67 12.45 -24.94
C ASP A 205 -18.82 12.75 -26.19
N ILE A 206 -17.67 12.10 -26.31
CA ILE A 206 -16.75 12.25 -27.44
C ILE A 206 -17.14 11.35 -28.64
N ASN A 207 -18.20 10.53 -28.47
CA ASN A 207 -18.71 9.61 -29.47
C ASN A 207 -17.66 8.61 -30.01
N VAL A 208 -16.86 8.03 -29.10
CA VAL A 208 -15.95 6.92 -29.45
C VAL A 208 -16.78 5.69 -29.82
N ALA A 209 -16.35 4.89 -30.79
CA ALA A 209 -17.04 3.66 -31.18
C ALA A 209 -17.23 2.70 -29.98
N ASP A 210 -18.43 2.17 -29.81
CA ASP A 210 -18.81 1.32 -28.66
C ASP A 210 -17.88 0.12 -28.46
N GLU A 211 -17.39 -0.45 -29.56
CA GLU A 211 -16.43 -1.56 -29.60
C GLU A 211 -15.13 -1.25 -28.85
N HIS A 212 -14.69 0.01 -28.89
CA HIS A 212 -13.41 0.43 -28.31
C HIS A 212 -13.55 0.99 -26.89
N ARG A 213 -14.75 1.44 -26.48
CA ARG A 213 -14.98 2.11 -25.18
C ARG A 213 -14.51 1.27 -23.99
N SER A 214 -14.93 0.00 -23.94
CA SER A 214 -14.59 -0.91 -22.85
C SER A 214 -13.10 -1.25 -22.81
N ASN A 215 -12.50 -1.45 -23.99
CA ASN A 215 -11.07 -1.75 -24.12
C ASN A 215 -10.22 -0.56 -23.66
N LEU A 216 -10.51 0.65 -24.17
CA LEU A 216 -9.85 1.90 -23.77
C LEU A 216 -9.95 2.11 -22.26
N LEU A 217 -11.15 2.08 -21.69
CA LEU A 217 -11.35 2.30 -20.26
C LEU A 217 -10.57 1.29 -19.40
N GLY A 218 -10.64 0.00 -19.72
CA GLY A 218 -10.01 -1.05 -18.93
C GLY A 218 -8.48 -1.00 -18.99
N THR A 219 -7.92 -0.80 -20.17
CA THR A 219 -6.47 -0.78 -20.39
C THR A 219 -5.82 0.50 -19.87
N ILE A 220 -6.45 1.67 -20.08
CA ILE A 220 -5.95 2.94 -19.54
C ILE A 220 -5.94 2.90 -18.01
N TRP A 221 -7.01 2.37 -17.38
CA TRP A 221 -7.05 2.19 -15.94
C TRP A 221 -5.93 1.27 -15.45
N ALA A 222 -5.76 0.10 -16.08
CA ALA A 222 -4.74 -0.86 -15.69
C ALA A 222 -3.31 -0.31 -15.85
N LYS A 223 -2.98 0.29 -17.00
CA LYS A 223 -1.67 0.88 -17.28
C LYS A 223 -1.41 2.09 -16.38
N GLY A 224 -2.37 3.01 -16.26
CA GLY A 224 -2.25 4.24 -15.46
C GLY A 224 -2.09 4.00 -13.96
N GLU A 225 -2.77 2.99 -13.39
CA GLU A 225 -2.66 2.67 -11.97
C GLU A 225 -1.41 1.82 -11.65
N ARG A 226 -1.16 0.77 -12.44
CA ARG A 226 -0.12 -0.24 -12.14
C ARG A 226 1.25 0.17 -12.65
N GLN A 227 1.31 0.75 -13.85
CA GLN A 227 2.54 1.18 -14.47
C GLN A 227 2.77 2.66 -14.22
N THR A 228 2.56 3.54 -15.19
CA THR A 228 2.68 4.99 -15.01
C THR A 228 1.63 5.73 -15.82
N SER A 229 1.41 7.01 -15.50
CA SER A 229 0.54 7.87 -16.31
C SER A 229 1.05 8.03 -17.74
N SER A 230 2.39 8.04 -17.93
CA SER A 230 3.01 8.05 -19.26
C SER A 230 2.67 6.81 -20.07
N ASP A 231 2.68 5.60 -19.47
CA ASP A 231 2.34 4.37 -20.20
C ASP A 231 0.89 4.35 -20.67
N ALA A 232 0.00 5.02 -19.92
CA ALA A 232 -1.39 5.21 -20.34
C ALA A 232 -1.50 6.18 -21.54
N LYS A 233 -0.66 7.22 -21.62
CA LYS A 233 -0.61 8.13 -22.76
C LYS A 233 -0.03 7.47 -24.01
N VAL A 234 1.03 6.67 -23.85
CA VAL A 234 1.59 5.87 -24.95
C VAL A 234 0.53 4.93 -25.52
N PHE A 235 -0.32 4.34 -24.67
CA PHE A 235 -1.44 3.53 -25.16
C PHE A 235 -2.48 4.33 -25.97
N LEU A 236 -2.76 5.58 -25.58
CA LEU A 236 -3.64 6.45 -26.37
C LEU A 236 -3.01 6.80 -27.72
N GLU A 237 -1.69 7.03 -27.77
CA GLU A 237 -0.95 7.21 -29.02
C GLU A 237 -1.01 5.96 -29.91
N GLU A 238 -0.83 4.77 -29.33
CA GLU A 238 -1.02 3.49 -30.04
C GLU A 238 -2.43 3.41 -30.66
N LYS A 239 -3.47 3.76 -29.91
CA LYS A 239 -4.86 3.72 -30.40
C LYS A 239 -5.21 4.80 -31.40
N TYR A 240 -4.56 5.95 -31.31
CA TYR A 240 -4.65 6.99 -32.33
C TYR A 240 -4.02 6.52 -33.65
N ASN A 241 -2.82 5.92 -33.58
CA ASN A 241 -2.13 5.40 -34.77
C ASN A 241 -2.87 4.21 -35.43
N GLU A 242 -3.56 3.39 -34.64
CA GLU A 242 -4.45 2.33 -35.14
C GLU A 242 -5.73 2.88 -35.81
N GLY A 243 -6.05 4.18 -35.65
CA GLY A 243 -7.26 4.80 -36.16
C GLY A 243 -8.51 4.52 -35.31
N ALA A 244 -8.35 4.04 -34.07
CA ALA A 244 -9.46 3.76 -33.16
C ALA A 244 -10.04 5.04 -32.52
N ILE A 245 -9.24 6.11 -32.45
CA ILE A 245 -9.62 7.42 -31.89
C ILE A 245 -9.02 8.56 -32.73
N ASN A 246 -9.66 9.74 -32.70
CA ASN A 246 -9.14 10.96 -33.34
C ASN A 246 -8.25 11.77 -32.36
N GLU A 247 -7.45 12.71 -32.89
CA GLU A 247 -6.52 13.52 -32.09
C GLU A 247 -7.25 14.38 -31.04
N GLU A 248 -8.42 14.93 -31.37
CA GLU A 248 -9.25 15.68 -30.43
C GLU A 248 -9.73 14.80 -29.26
N GLN A 249 -10.07 13.55 -29.57
CA GLN A 249 -10.53 12.57 -28.58
C GLN A 249 -9.38 12.21 -27.64
N LYS A 250 -8.21 11.89 -28.22
CA LYS A 250 -6.96 11.64 -27.48
C LYS A 250 -6.63 12.78 -26.53
N SER A 251 -6.61 14.03 -27.02
CA SER A 251 -6.30 15.20 -26.19
C SER A 251 -7.23 15.36 -24.99
N ARG A 252 -8.54 15.13 -25.17
CA ARG A 252 -9.51 15.16 -24.05
C ARG A 252 -9.28 14.03 -23.05
N LEU A 253 -8.98 12.82 -23.52
CA LEU A 253 -8.70 11.66 -22.67
C LEU A 253 -7.42 11.89 -21.84
N GLU A 254 -6.39 12.49 -22.43
CA GLU A 254 -5.16 12.83 -21.72
C GLU A 254 -5.38 13.81 -20.57
N LYS A 255 -6.24 14.82 -20.74
CA LYS A 255 -6.59 15.79 -19.69
C LYS A 255 -7.16 15.09 -18.46
N VAL A 256 -8.14 14.20 -18.66
CA VAL A 256 -8.74 13.44 -17.55
C VAL A 256 -7.73 12.50 -16.89
N ILE A 257 -6.82 11.89 -17.66
CA ILE A 257 -5.73 11.11 -17.06
C ILE A 257 -4.88 12.01 -16.16
N ASP A 258 -4.45 13.17 -16.66
CA ASP A 258 -3.59 14.08 -15.90
C ASP A 258 -4.26 14.58 -14.61
N ASP A 259 -5.54 14.95 -14.65
CA ASP A 259 -6.32 15.45 -13.50
C ASP A 259 -6.41 14.42 -12.35
N TYR A 260 -6.43 13.14 -12.69
CA TYR A 260 -6.51 12.04 -11.73
C TYR A 260 -5.15 11.44 -11.39
N THR A 261 -4.06 11.94 -11.97
CA THR A 261 -2.72 11.45 -11.67
C THR A 261 -2.05 12.20 -10.55
N ILE A 262 -1.39 11.44 -9.68
CA ILE A 262 -0.61 11.97 -8.58
C ILE A 262 0.77 11.31 -8.63
N ARG A 263 1.80 12.07 -8.29
CA ARG A 263 3.13 11.50 -8.06
C ARG A 263 3.01 10.62 -6.81
N ARG A 264 3.21 9.30 -6.89
CA ARG A 264 3.13 8.39 -5.74
C ARG A 264 4.27 7.40 -5.61
#